data_AF-A0A961TZK7-F1
#
_entry.id   AF-A0A961TZK7-F1
#
_cell.length_a   1.000
_cell.length_b   1.000
_cell.length_c   1.000
_cell.angle_alpha   90.00
_cell.angle_beta   90.00
_cell.angle_gamma   90.00
#
_symmetry.space_group_name_H-M   'P 1'
#
loop_
_entity.id
_entity.type
_entity.pdbx_description
1 polymer ?
#
loop_
_entity_poly.entity_id
_entity_poly.type
_entity_poly.pdbx_seq_one_letter_code
_entity_poly.pdbx_strand_id
1 'polypeptide(L)'
;MSQAKNQKWYDFGQEATVSLRMIGSIPGNYVVRLVLPKEPIKEQLMRAYEAGWSRARNDDGHAFDHLTPVKSLSEVSTRLMAFFPKEKIAAALKVAEQPDVEIANPLPVKEDAAAIAERMISHFAPDSPDELLRHIRTSIAKAQTIVGDRMAVAKKLPFGGDGFAIYERLRERSDETHAAEWFSAVLWALSEQIDGWEGELERLMEADARGSTDLPQPDERIVRYVAREKEVFQRFEAEGFTGKPLSEALFGSMVVDLGGNVPYRAYDGALINPAGAPDLAKNTFSAQAGVSNAVAADAKARLTSALTASARAFGISRDRLFGTNEVKFMLGTAVSRKNSGMKGAASTYQGAGVNAEGEAVVVSQHGIKVTPTSPGVLLHEIGHQIHKAGGEVEILRAVTAHPFARRAAQLVSILEEQGMIRPDFAGYLLKPEEIFARAFDAHVFAQVGRNDSGGAFATVGQHPLTPVGEELSAFMADMRTVVLENRSSAELDAGRDRQSEATYGQRTALGV
;
A
#
# COMPACT_ATOMS: atom_id res chain seq x y z
N MET A 1 -4.15 23.89 3.46
CA MET A 1 -3.25 24.86 4.13
C MET A 1 -1.77 24.64 3.76
N SER A 2 -1.31 24.98 2.55
CA SER A 2 0.13 24.94 2.23
C SER A 2 0.87 26.27 2.45
N GLN A 3 0.22 27.32 2.96
CA GLN A 3 0.84 28.65 3.03
C GLN A 3 1.33 29.11 4.42
N ALA A 4 1.12 28.35 5.50
CA ALA A 4 1.53 28.83 6.83
C ALA A 4 3.04 28.75 7.11
N LYS A 5 3.82 27.98 6.33
CA LYS A 5 5.27 27.84 6.61
C LYS A 5 6.09 29.09 6.27
N ASN A 6 5.56 30.04 5.49
CA ASN A 6 6.25 31.28 5.12
C ASN A 6 5.41 32.56 5.31
N GLN A 7 4.27 32.50 6.00
CA GLN A 7 3.51 33.72 6.32
C GLN A 7 4.17 34.44 7.50
N LYS A 8 4.83 35.57 7.21
CA LYS A 8 5.28 36.51 8.23
C LYS A 8 4.06 37.25 8.78
N TRP A 9 3.45 36.74 9.86
CA TRP A 9 2.33 37.41 10.53
C TRP A 9 2.72 38.78 11.10
N TYR A 10 3.99 38.91 11.48
CA TYR A 10 4.58 40.16 11.92
C TYR A 10 5.69 40.56 10.95
N ASP A 11 5.66 41.82 10.51
CA ASP A 11 6.73 42.44 9.74
C ASP A 11 7.36 43.56 10.54
N PHE A 12 8.42 43.21 11.27
CA PHE A 12 9.28 44.18 11.97
C PHE A 12 10.38 44.72 11.03
N GLY A 13 10.28 44.51 9.72
CA GLY A 13 11.31 44.89 8.76
C GLY A 13 12.65 44.21 9.05
N GLN A 14 13.73 44.98 9.08
CA GLN A 14 15.07 44.49 9.40
C GLN A 14 15.33 44.35 10.90
N GLU A 15 14.40 44.78 11.76
CA GLU A 15 14.64 44.85 13.21
C GLU A 15 14.41 43.54 13.95
N ALA A 16 13.59 42.64 13.41
CA ALA A 16 13.34 41.33 14.01
C ALA A 16 12.69 40.37 13.02
N THR A 17 12.94 39.07 13.20
CA THR A 17 12.19 38.01 12.53
C THR A 17 11.46 37.17 13.56
N VAL A 18 10.14 37.04 13.39
CA VAL A 18 9.27 36.19 14.23
C VAL A 18 8.83 35.00 13.41
N SER A 19 9.01 33.79 13.95
CA SER A 19 8.56 32.54 13.33
C SER A 19 8.05 31.56 14.37
N LEU A 20 7.35 30.52 13.90
CA LEU A 20 6.95 29.41 14.75
C LEU A 20 7.89 28.23 14.54
N ARG A 21 8.39 27.68 15.64
CA ARG A 21 9.22 26.48 15.65
C ARG A 21 8.43 25.34 16.26
N MET A 22 8.31 24.22 15.54
CA MET A 22 7.74 23.00 16.11
C MET A 22 8.71 22.40 17.12
N ILE A 23 8.22 22.10 18.33
CA ILE A 23 9.01 21.40 19.35
C ILE A 23 8.50 19.97 19.48
N GLY A 24 9.42 19.02 19.33
CA GLY A 24 9.14 17.60 19.41
C GLY A 24 8.40 17.05 18.20
N SER A 25 8.02 15.79 18.27
CA SER A 25 7.32 15.04 17.21
C SER A 25 5.79 15.10 17.33
N ILE A 26 5.25 15.97 18.21
CA ILE A 26 3.81 16.14 18.44
C ILE A 26 3.31 17.27 17.52
N PRO A 27 2.46 16.98 16.53
CA PRO A 27 1.87 17.99 15.66
C PRO A 27 1.06 19.01 16.47
N GLY A 28 1.24 20.31 16.19
CA GLY A 28 0.50 21.39 16.86
C GLY A 28 1.24 22.06 18.03
N ASN A 29 2.34 21.48 18.52
CA ASN A 29 3.17 22.12 19.54
C ASN A 29 4.20 23.08 18.93
N TYR A 30 3.74 24.29 18.62
CA TYR A 30 4.58 25.36 18.09
C TYR A 30 4.97 26.33 19.21
N VAL A 31 6.25 26.67 19.31
CA VAL A 31 6.71 27.80 20.12
C VAL A 31 7.06 28.99 19.25
N VAL A 32 7.05 30.17 19.86
CA VAL A 32 7.52 31.39 19.20
C VAL A 32 9.05 31.41 19.22
N ARG A 33 9.63 31.64 18.03
CA ARG A 33 11.04 31.93 17.84
C ARG A 33 11.18 33.38 17.40
N LEU A 34 12.02 34.13 18.11
CA LEU A 34 12.37 35.51 17.81
C LEU A 34 13.86 35.60 17.52
N VAL A 35 14.21 36.13 16.36
CA VAL A 35 15.60 36.40 15.97
C VAL A 35 15.78 37.90 15.82
N LEU A 36 16.78 38.44 16.51
CA LEU A 36 17.13 39.85 16.50
C LEU A 36 18.46 40.07 15.77
N PRO A 37 18.64 41.18 15.05
CA PRO A 37 19.88 41.48 14.34
C PRO A 37 21.00 41.97 15.29
N LYS A 38 20.65 42.35 16.53
CA LYS A 38 21.57 42.82 17.57
C LYS A 38 21.16 42.25 18.92
N GLU A 39 22.11 42.14 19.84
CA GLU A 39 21.82 41.66 21.19
C GLU A 39 20.86 42.63 21.92
N PRO A 40 19.80 42.12 22.57
CA PRO A 40 18.92 42.96 23.38
C PRO A 40 19.66 43.56 24.57
N ILE A 41 19.23 44.74 25.02
CA ILE A 41 19.76 45.34 26.25
C ILE A 41 19.40 44.48 27.47
N LYS A 42 20.19 44.59 28.54
CA LYS A 42 20.09 43.75 29.74
C LYS A 42 18.67 43.73 30.33
N GLU A 43 17.98 44.87 30.35
CA GLU A 43 16.62 45.01 30.86
C GLU A 43 15.59 44.25 30.00
N GLN A 44 15.79 44.18 28.69
CA GLN A 44 14.95 43.35 27.80
C GLN A 44 15.22 41.87 28.01
N LEU A 45 16.48 41.46 28.21
CA LEU A 45 16.83 40.06 28.50
C LEU A 45 16.23 39.58 29.82
N MET A 46 16.27 40.42 30.86
CA MET A 46 15.65 40.09 32.16
C MET A 46 14.14 39.90 32.02
N ARG A 47 13.44 40.84 31.39
CA ARG A 47 11.98 40.72 31.14
C ARG A 47 11.63 39.53 30.27
N ALA A 48 12.46 39.22 29.26
CA ALA A 48 12.25 38.06 28.40
C ALA A 48 12.41 36.75 29.18
N TYR A 49 13.44 36.64 30.02
CA TYR A 49 13.64 35.45 30.85
C TYR A 49 12.48 35.24 31.85
N GLU A 50 12.05 36.30 32.54
CA GLU A 50 10.89 36.28 33.43
C GLU A 50 9.60 35.89 32.70
N ALA A 51 9.46 36.29 31.43
CA ALA A 51 8.34 35.93 30.58
C ALA A 51 8.42 34.52 29.97
N GLY A 52 9.46 33.73 30.29
CA GLY A 52 9.61 32.34 29.85
C GLY A 52 10.34 32.18 28.50
N TRP A 53 11.13 33.16 28.08
CA TRP A 53 12.00 33.05 26.92
C TRP A 53 13.36 32.48 27.29
N SER A 54 13.90 31.65 26.40
CA SER A 54 15.23 31.08 26.52
C SER A 54 16.05 31.37 25.27
N ARG A 55 17.37 31.58 25.43
CA ARG A 55 18.26 31.63 24.26
C ARG A 55 18.29 30.27 23.58
N ALA A 56 18.14 30.26 22.26
CA ALA A 56 18.19 29.03 21.50
C ALA A 56 19.61 28.43 21.54
N ARG A 57 19.73 27.12 21.75
CA ARG A 57 21.03 26.43 21.71
C ARG A 57 21.50 26.31 20.25
N ASN A 58 22.77 26.63 20.02
CA ASN A 58 23.49 26.57 18.73
C ASN A 58 23.20 27.71 17.73
N ASP A 59 22.80 28.89 18.22
CA ASP A 59 22.68 30.12 17.43
C ASP A 59 23.63 31.19 18.00
N ASP A 60 23.99 32.21 17.23
CA ASP A 60 24.97 33.27 17.55
C ASP A 60 24.55 34.22 18.71
N GLY A 61 23.66 33.78 19.61
CA GLY A 61 23.25 34.51 20.82
C GLY A 61 22.07 35.48 20.64
N HIS A 62 21.55 35.62 19.41
CA HIS A 62 20.47 36.57 19.09
C HIS A 62 19.11 35.92 18.76
N ALA A 63 19.02 34.59 18.90
CA ALA A 63 17.79 33.84 18.74
C ALA A 63 17.21 33.39 20.09
N PHE A 64 15.91 33.59 20.27
CA PHE A 64 15.18 33.30 21.49
C PHE A 64 13.97 32.43 21.16
N ASP A 65 13.80 31.34 21.91
CA ASP A 65 12.65 30.45 21.83
C ASP A 65 11.84 30.58 23.13
N HIS A 66 10.53 30.76 23.01
CA HIS A 66 9.63 30.74 24.15
C HIS A 66 9.45 29.29 24.64
N LEU A 67 9.51 29.05 25.94
CA LEU A 67 9.51 27.68 26.50
C LEU A 67 8.13 27.01 26.46
N THR A 68 7.07 27.78 26.28
CA THR A 68 5.69 27.28 26.21
C THR A 68 5.13 27.36 24.78
N PRO A 69 4.43 26.31 24.30
CA PRO A 69 3.71 26.36 23.03
C PRO A 69 2.62 27.43 23.01
N VAL A 70 2.37 27.98 21.82
CA VAL A 70 1.29 28.95 21.56
C VAL A 70 0.16 28.31 20.77
N LYS A 71 -1.06 28.73 21.07
CA LYS A 71 -2.29 28.23 20.45
C LYS A 71 -2.98 29.28 19.58
N SER A 72 -2.59 30.55 19.67
CA SER A 72 -3.19 31.65 18.91
C SER A 72 -2.19 32.77 18.61
N LEU A 73 -2.51 33.63 17.63
CA LEU A 73 -1.71 34.81 17.31
C LEU A 73 -1.73 35.88 18.42
N SER A 74 -2.80 35.95 19.21
CA SER A 74 -2.88 36.86 20.37
C SER A 74 -1.92 36.44 21.48
N GLU A 75 -1.70 35.14 21.66
CA GLU A 75 -0.65 34.62 22.54
C GLU A 75 0.74 35.01 22.02
N VAL A 76 0.99 34.92 20.70
CA VAL A 76 2.25 35.38 20.08
C VAL A 76 2.48 36.87 20.35
N SER A 77 1.46 37.72 20.13
CA SER A 77 1.52 39.16 20.45
C SER A 77 1.88 39.39 21.91
N THR A 78 1.25 38.66 22.82
CA THR A 78 1.50 38.77 24.26
C THR A 78 2.93 38.39 24.62
N ARG A 79 3.50 37.35 24.00
CA ARG A 79 4.90 36.94 24.26
C ARG A 79 5.92 37.95 23.74
N LEU A 80 5.63 38.60 22.61
CA LEU A 80 6.50 39.61 22.02
C LEU A 80 6.60 40.90 22.84
N MET A 81 5.65 41.15 23.76
CA MET A 81 5.67 42.32 24.66
C MET A 81 6.91 42.39 25.57
N ALA A 82 7.60 41.27 25.77
CA ALA A 82 8.87 41.26 26.49
C ALA A 82 10.00 42.02 25.76
N PHE A 83 9.93 42.08 24.41
CA PHE A 83 10.95 42.69 23.57
C PHE A 83 10.50 44.02 22.96
N PHE A 84 9.19 44.18 22.66
CA PHE A 84 8.66 45.34 21.96
C PHE A 84 7.46 45.96 22.69
N PRO A 85 7.27 47.28 22.62
CA PRO A 85 6.07 47.93 23.13
C PRO A 85 4.83 47.52 22.32
N LYS A 86 3.65 47.55 22.96
CA LYS A 86 2.39 47.05 22.41
C LYS A 86 2.02 47.72 21.07
N GLU A 87 2.28 49.02 20.97
CA GLU A 87 1.99 49.84 19.80
C GLU A 87 2.83 49.39 18.59
N LYS A 88 4.08 48.98 18.84
CA LYS A 88 4.99 48.49 17.80
C LYS A 88 4.61 47.09 17.32
N ILE A 89 4.12 46.24 18.21
CA ILE A 89 3.60 44.90 17.85
C ILE A 89 2.33 45.04 17.01
N ALA A 90 1.43 45.95 17.40
CA ALA A 90 0.21 46.23 16.65
C ALA A 90 0.51 46.79 15.25
N ALA A 91 1.48 47.70 15.12
CA ALA A 91 1.91 48.24 13.82
C ALA A 91 2.62 47.20 12.93
N ALA A 92 3.33 46.24 13.53
CA ALA A 92 4.02 45.17 12.81
C ALA A 92 3.09 44.03 12.38
N LEU A 93 1.91 43.90 12.97
CA LEU A 93 0.93 42.88 12.61
C LEU A 93 0.40 43.17 11.20
N LYS A 94 0.76 42.32 10.23
CA LYS A 94 0.17 42.41 8.89
C LYS A 94 -1.25 41.91 8.97
N VAL A 95 -2.23 42.82 8.95
CA VAL A 95 -3.63 42.50 8.77
C VAL A 95 -3.77 41.92 7.37
N ALA A 96 -3.69 40.59 7.25
CA ALA A 96 -4.31 39.93 6.11
C ALA A 96 -5.81 40.24 6.24
N GLU A 97 -6.39 40.89 5.23
CA GLU A 97 -7.85 40.99 5.08
C GLU A 97 -8.44 39.60 5.35
N GLN A 98 -9.15 39.49 6.46
CA GLN A 98 -9.95 38.30 6.74
C GLN A 98 -11.15 38.36 5.79
N PRO A 99 -11.47 37.28 5.05
CA PRO A 99 -12.86 36.92 4.98
C PRO A 99 -13.28 36.56 6.41
N ASP A 100 -14.33 37.22 6.92
CA ASP A 100 -15.07 36.76 8.09
C ASP A 100 -15.53 35.32 7.83
N VAL A 101 -14.71 34.37 8.26
CA VAL A 101 -15.15 33.03 8.58
C VAL A 101 -15.06 32.97 10.09
N GLU A 102 -16.22 33.12 10.72
CA GLU A 102 -16.42 32.70 12.09
C GLU A 102 -15.96 31.23 12.14
N ILE A 103 -14.77 30.99 12.71
CA ILE A 103 -14.29 29.65 12.98
C ILE A 103 -15.11 29.16 14.19
N ALA A 104 -16.35 28.73 13.92
CA ALA A 104 -16.95 27.71 14.74
C ALA A 104 -16.05 26.48 14.60
N ASN A 105 -15.25 26.19 15.64
CA ASN A 105 -14.44 24.98 15.85
C ASN A 105 -14.24 24.13 14.58
N PRO A 106 -13.11 24.23 13.84
CA PRO A 106 -12.98 23.56 12.57
C PRO A 106 -12.37 22.18 12.82
N LEU A 107 -13.01 21.41 13.67
CA LEU A 107 -13.05 19.96 13.62
C LEU A 107 -14.37 19.59 14.28
N PRO A 108 -15.37 19.10 13.53
CA PRO A 108 -16.18 18.04 14.10
C PRO A 108 -15.19 16.97 14.56
N VAL A 109 -15.43 16.38 15.73
CA VAL A 109 -14.60 15.35 16.38
C VAL A 109 -14.54 14.04 15.55
N LYS A 110 -14.85 14.12 14.27
CA LYS A 110 -15.52 13.09 13.50
C LYS A 110 -15.46 13.48 12.02
N GLU A 111 -14.30 13.30 11.40
CA GLU A 111 -14.19 13.37 9.94
C GLU A 111 -13.09 12.41 9.45
N ASP A 112 -13.50 11.54 8.53
CA ASP A 112 -12.76 10.51 7.83
C ASP A 112 -11.48 11.02 7.13
N ALA A 113 -10.36 10.27 7.22
CA ALA A 113 -9.11 10.62 6.54
C ALA A 113 -9.19 10.52 5.00
N ALA A 114 -10.07 9.69 4.44
CA ALA A 114 -10.36 9.65 3.00
C ALA A 114 -11.14 10.90 2.57
N ALA A 115 -12.13 11.35 3.33
CA ALA A 115 -12.80 12.64 3.14
C ALA A 115 -11.85 13.83 3.34
N ILE A 116 -10.92 13.78 4.31
CA ILE A 116 -9.85 14.77 4.45
C ILE A 116 -8.92 14.73 3.24
N ALA A 117 -8.55 13.55 2.72
CA ALA A 117 -7.71 13.39 1.54
C ALA A 117 -8.40 13.89 0.26
N GLU A 118 -9.64 13.49 -0.01
CA GLU A 118 -10.43 13.96 -1.15
C GLU A 118 -10.69 15.45 -1.05
N ARG A 119 -11.00 15.98 0.13
CA ARG A 119 -11.21 17.41 0.33
C ARG A 119 -9.91 18.20 0.21
N MET A 120 -8.79 17.65 0.68
CA MET A 120 -7.46 18.22 0.42
C MET A 120 -7.14 18.22 -1.07
N ILE A 121 -7.51 17.17 -1.81
CA ILE A 121 -7.33 17.04 -3.26
C ILE A 121 -8.28 17.97 -4.02
N SER A 122 -9.52 18.16 -3.57
CA SER A 122 -10.54 19.00 -4.21
C SER A 122 -10.32 20.50 -4.00
N HIS A 123 -9.47 20.89 -3.04
CA HIS A 123 -9.00 22.27 -2.87
C HIS A 123 -7.90 22.67 -3.87
N PHE A 124 -7.40 21.73 -4.67
CA PHE A 124 -6.51 22.02 -5.79
C PHE A 124 -7.34 22.19 -7.05
N ALA A 125 -7.15 23.30 -7.77
CA ALA A 125 -7.82 23.54 -9.05
C ALA A 125 -7.58 22.37 -10.02
N PRO A 126 -8.50 22.09 -10.98
CA PRO A 126 -8.31 21.06 -12.01
C PRO A 126 -6.98 21.18 -12.76
N ASP A 127 -6.39 22.37 -12.76
CA ASP A 127 -5.17 22.76 -13.47
C ASP A 127 -3.90 22.66 -12.60
N SER A 128 -4.00 22.07 -11.40
CA SER A 128 -2.89 22.00 -10.47
C SER A 128 -1.74 21.15 -11.02
N PRO A 129 -0.46 21.57 -10.86
CA PRO A 129 0.67 20.87 -11.46
C PRO A 129 0.72 19.39 -11.03
N ASP A 130 0.87 18.49 -12.00
CA ASP A 130 0.94 17.03 -11.78
C ASP A 130 1.95 16.64 -10.69
N GLU A 131 3.04 17.40 -10.56
CA GLU A 131 4.07 17.20 -9.55
C GLU A 131 3.55 17.37 -8.11
N LEU A 132 2.69 18.37 -7.89
CA LEU A 132 2.11 18.68 -6.59
C LEU A 132 1.08 17.62 -6.19
N LEU A 133 0.19 17.27 -7.12
CA LEU A 133 -0.80 16.21 -6.90
C LEU A 133 -0.11 14.86 -6.64
N ARG A 134 0.98 14.56 -7.34
CA ARG A 134 1.83 13.38 -7.09
C ARG A 134 2.45 13.42 -5.70
N HIS A 135 2.99 14.57 -5.27
CA HIS A 135 3.60 14.72 -3.95
C HIS A 135 2.57 14.50 -2.82
N ILE A 136 1.37 15.04 -2.97
CA ILE A 136 0.27 14.90 -2.00
C ILE A 136 -0.17 13.43 -1.91
N ARG A 137 -0.45 12.78 -3.05
CA ARG A 137 -0.80 11.36 -3.11
C ARG A 137 0.27 10.47 -2.47
N THR A 138 1.55 10.76 -2.78
CA THR A 138 2.69 10.05 -2.18
C THR A 138 2.74 10.23 -0.66
N SER A 139 2.41 11.42 -0.16
CA SER A 139 2.42 11.72 1.27
C SER A 139 1.28 11.03 2.01
N ILE A 140 0.08 10.99 1.41
CA ILE A 140 -1.09 10.27 1.95
C ILE A 140 -0.80 8.76 2.01
N ALA A 141 -0.33 8.17 0.91
CA ALA A 141 0.00 6.74 0.86
C ALA A 141 1.06 6.36 1.91
N LYS A 142 2.08 7.23 2.09
CA LYS A 142 3.10 7.03 3.14
C LYS A 142 2.50 7.08 4.54
N ALA A 143 1.59 8.02 4.79
CA ALA A 143 0.89 8.11 6.07
C ALA A 143 0.04 6.86 6.33
N GLN A 144 -0.72 6.38 5.34
CA GLN A 144 -1.52 5.15 5.43
C GLN A 144 -0.65 3.92 5.74
N THR A 145 0.51 3.79 5.10
CA THR A 145 1.47 2.71 5.39
C THR A 145 1.95 2.75 6.84
N ILE A 146 2.29 3.93 7.35
CA ILE A 146 2.74 4.12 8.75
C ILE A 146 1.60 3.84 9.75
N VAL A 147 0.36 4.23 9.42
CA VAL A 147 -0.82 3.97 10.27
C VAL A 147 -1.11 2.47 10.33
N GLY A 148 -1.18 1.79 9.18
CA GLY A 148 -1.37 0.34 9.12
C GLY A 148 -0.27 -0.42 9.86
N ASP A 149 0.99 0.00 9.73
CA ASP A 149 2.13 -0.57 10.47
C ASP A 149 1.97 -0.37 11.99
N ARG A 150 1.62 0.84 12.45
CA ARG A 150 1.39 1.12 13.88
C ARG A 150 0.26 0.29 14.47
N MET A 151 -0.86 0.14 13.76
CA MET A 151 -1.98 -0.72 14.17
C MET A 151 -1.54 -2.18 14.29
N ALA A 152 -0.78 -2.67 13.30
CA ALA A 152 -0.27 -4.04 13.27
C ALA A 152 0.75 -4.33 14.38
N VAL A 153 1.65 -3.40 14.68
CA VAL A 153 2.64 -3.53 15.78
C VAL A 153 1.97 -3.45 17.15
N ALA A 154 0.97 -2.59 17.30
CA ALA A 154 0.24 -2.43 18.56
C ALA A 154 -0.71 -3.60 18.88
N LYS A 155 -0.78 -4.64 18.03
CA LYS A 155 -1.80 -5.71 18.08
C LYS A 155 -3.23 -5.18 18.04
N LYS A 156 -3.44 -3.97 17.51
CA LYS A 156 -4.75 -3.34 17.29
C LYS A 156 -5.18 -3.54 15.84
N LEU A 157 -4.99 -4.76 15.33
CA LEU A 157 -5.49 -5.11 14.01
C LEU A 157 -7.02 -5.19 14.09
N PRO A 158 -7.75 -4.68 13.08
CA PRO A 158 -9.15 -5.03 12.90
C PRO A 158 -9.30 -6.55 12.97
N PHE A 159 -10.41 -7.02 13.54
CA PHE A 159 -10.71 -8.45 13.67
C PHE A 159 -9.74 -9.26 14.53
N GLY A 160 -8.84 -8.61 15.29
CA GLY A 160 -7.80 -9.30 16.05
C GLY A 160 -6.73 -9.97 15.18
N GLY A 161 -6.75 -9.75 13.86
CA GLY A 161 -5.89 -10.43 12.90
C GLY A 161 -6.52 -11.62 12.20
N ASP A 162 -7.75 -12.03 12.50
CA ASP A 162 -8.37 -13.24 11.94
C ASP A 162 -9.69 -12.95 11.21
N GLY A 163 -9.72 -11.89 10.40
CA GLY A 163 -10.91 -11.44 9.66
C GLY A 163 -11.60 -12.54 8.84
N PHE A 164 -10.84 -13.44 8.20
CA PHE A 164 -11.47 -14.54 7.46
C PHE A 164 -12.17 -15.55 8.38
N ALA A 165 -11.55 -15.90 9.51
CA ALA A 165 -12.15 -16.85 10.44
C ALA A 165 -13.42 -16.27 11.07
N ILE A 166 -13.47 -14.96 11.29
CA ILE A 166 -14.67 -14.25 11.72
C ILE A 166 -15.76 -14.34 10.66
N TYR A 167 -15.42 -14.06 9.40
CA TYR A 167 -16.37 -14.19 8.29
C TYR A 167 -16.96 -15.60 8.16
N GLU A 168 -16.12 -16.64 8.23
CA GLU A 168 -16.59 -18.04 8.19
C GLU A 168 -17.52 -18.38 9.36
N ARG A 169 -17.20 -17.95 10.59
CA ARG A 169 -18.09 -18.16 11.74
C ARG A 169 -19.43 -17.41 11.61
N LEU A 170 -19.42 -16.20 11.05
CA LEU A 170 -20.65 -15.45 10.77
C LEU A 170 -21.52 -16.17 9.75
N ARG A 171 -20.90 -16.69 8.67
CA ARG A 171 -21.56 -17.49 7.64
C ARG A 171 -22.20 -18.74 8.23
N GLU A 172 -21.48 -19.49 9.07
CA GLU A 172 -21.99 -20.71 9.71
C GLU A 172 -23.21 -20.47 10.62
N ARG A 173 -23.32 -19.27 11.21
CA ARG A 173 -24.40 -18.92 12.15
C ARG A 173 -25.61 -18.27 11.49
N SER A 174 -25.42 -17.65 10.33
CA SER A 174 -26.46 -16.98 9.55
C SER A 174 -26.58 -17.65 8.18
N ASP A 175 -26.20 -16.94 7.12
CA ASP A 175 -26.00 -17.48 5.78
C ASP A 175 -24.91 -16.67 5.05
N GLU A 176 -24.55 -17.09 3.84
CA GLU A 176 -23.51 -16.46 3.02
C GLU A 176 -23.82 -15.01 2.67
N THR A 177 -25.08 -14.69 2.37
CA THR A 177 -25.49 -13.34 1.97
C THR A 177 -25.44 -12.42 3.18
N HIS A 178 -26.03 -12.82 4.29
CA HIS A 178 -26.11 -12.00 5.48
C HIS A 178 -24.73 -11.78 6.13
N ALA A 179 -23.89 -12.81 6.16
CA ALA A 179 -22.51 -12.69 6.63
C ALA A 179 -21.69 -11.74 5.73
N ALA A 180 -21.86 -11.82 4.40
CA ALA A 180 -21.20 -10.91 3.47
C ALA A 180 -21.70 -9.47 3.61
N GLU A 181 -22.99 -9.24 3.81
CA GLU A 181 -23.56 -7.91 4.05
C GLU A 181 -22.95 -7.25 5.29
N TRP A 182 -22.91 -7.96 6.42
CA TRP A 182 -22.34 -7.43 7.66
C TRP A 182 -20.84 -7.21 7.58
N PHE A 183 -20.11 -8.18 7.01
CA PHE A 183 -18.67 -8.05 6.88
C PHE A 183 -18.30 -6.92 5.91
N SER A 184 -19.06 -6.76 4.80
CA SER A 184 -18.93 -5.63 3.88
C SER A 184 -19.17 -4.30 4.55
N ALA A 185 -20.20 -4.19 5.40
CA ALA A 185 -20.50 -2.95 6.11
C ALA A 185 -19.32 -2.50 6.98
N VAL A 186 -18.76 -3.44 7.76
CA VAL A 186 -17.61 -3.16 8.62
C VAL A 186 -16.35 -2.85 7.79
N LEU A 187 -16.09 -3.57 6.70
CA LEU A 187 -14.96 -3.27 5.82
C LEU A 187 -15.08 -1.89 5.16
N TRP A 188 -16.26 -1.57 4.67
CA TRP A 188 -16.54 -0.26 4.08
C TRP A 188 -16.35 0.85 5.12
N ALA A 189 -16.92 0.72 6.31
CA ALA A 189 -16.73 1.69 7.39
C ALA A 189 -15.26 1.82 7.85
N LEU A 190 -14.53 0.71 7.91
CA LEU A 190 -13.09 0.68 8.22
C LEU A 190 -12.25 1.39 7.14
N SER A 191 -12.53 1.13 5.87
CA SER A 191 -11.75 1.67 4.75
C SER A 191 -12.03 3.13 4.51
N GLU A 192 -13.29 3.53 4.60
CA GLU A 192 -13.78 4.91 4.49
C GLU A 192 -13.74 5.67 5.82
N GLN A 193 -13.10 5.10 6.86
CA GLN A 193 -12.97 5.64 8.22
C GLN A 193 -14.21 6.41 8.73
N ILE A 194 -15.40 5.86 8.48
CA ILE A 194 -16.68 6.50 8.79
C ILE A 194 -16.77 6.69 10.30
N ASP A 195 -17.27 7.84 10.76
CA ASP A 195 -17.38 8.09 12.19
C ASP A 195 -18.18 7.02 12.93
N GLY A 196 -17.55 6.37 13.90
CA GLY A 196 -18.16 5.27 14.65
C GLY A 196 -17.93 3.88 14.04
N TRP A 197 -17.03 3.75 13.06
CA TRP A 197 -16.56 2.45 12.56
C TRP A 197 -16.06 1.55 13.70
N GLU A 198 -15.46 2.11 14.76
CA GLU A 198 -15.05 1.33 15.93
C GLU A 198 -16.25 0.64 16.58
N GLY A 199 -17.39 1.32 16.66
CA GLY A 199 -18.63 0.77 17.22
C GLY A 199 -19.28 -0.27 16.30
N GLU A 200 -19.11 -0.16 14.98
CA GLU A 200 -19.52 -1.23 14.05
C GLU A 200 -18.64 -2.47 14.19
N LEU A 201 -17.33 -2.28 14.27
CA LEU A 201 -16.39 -3.37 14.52
C LEU A 201 -16.63 -4.01 15.90
N GLU A 202 -16.82 -3.24 16.95
CA GLU A 202 -17.11 -3.74 18.30
C GLU A 202 -18.41 -4.56 18.31
N ARG A 203 -19.48 -4.09 17.65
CA ARG A 203 -20.73 -4.84 17.52
C ARG A 203 -20.53 -6.16 16.79
N LEU A 204 -19.78 -6.17 15.68
CA LEU A 204 -19.45 -7.40 14.96
C LEU A 204 -18.68 -8.38 15.84
N MET A 205 -17.68 -7.90 16.58
CA MET A 205 -16.85 -8.71 17.46
C MET A 205 -17.63 -9.23 18.68
N GLU A 206 -18.55 -8.43 19.23
CA GLU A 206 -19.44 -8.83 20.31
C GLU A 206 -20.46 -9.87 19.85
N ALA A 207 -21.01 -9.69 18.65
CA ALA A 207 -21.88 -10.67 17.99
C ALA A 207 -21.13 -11.98 17.75
N ASP A 208 -19.89 -11.94 17.25
CA ASP A 208 -19.04 -13.12 17.08
C ASP A 208 -18.76 -13.83 18.42
N ALA A 209 -18.40 -13.07 19.46
CA ALA A 209 -18.09 -13.60 20.78
C ALA A 209 -19.31 -14.22 21.48
N ARG A 210 -20.51 -13.65 21.28
CA ARG A 210 -21.77 -14.16 21.86
C ARG A 210 -22.46 -15.21 21.00
N GLY A 211 -21.99 -15.44 19.78
CA GLY A 211 -22.69 -16.29 18.82
C GLY A 211 -24.05 -15.71 18.39
N SER A 212 -24.18 -14.38 18.31
CA SER A 212 -25.42 -13.70 17.94
C SER A 212 -25.46 -13.37 16.45
N THR A 213 -26.65 -13.44 15.86
CA THR A 213 -26.99 -12.90 14.54
C THR A 213 -27.80 -11.59 14.64
N ASP A 214 -27.87 -10.99 15.81
CA ASP A 214 -28.61 -9.74 16.04
C ASP A 214 -27.71 -8.54 15.73
N LEU A 215 -27.44 -8.33 14.45
CA LEU A 215 -26.77 -7.13 13.94
C LEU A 215 -27.77 -6.31 13.12
N PRO A 216 -27.69 -4.97 13.17
CA PRO A 216 -28.58 -4.12 12.42
C PRO A 216 -28.43 -4.38 10.92
N GLN A 217 -29.52 -4.19 10.17
CA GLN A 217 -29.47 -4.27 8.72
C GLN A 217 -28.45 -3.26 8.17
N PRO A 218 -27.52 -3.68 7.30
CA PRO A 218 -26.58 -2.77 6.66
C PRO A 218 -27.25 -1.73 5.78
N ASP A 219 -26.47 -0.68 5.44
CA ASP A 219 -26.86 0.30 4.44
C ASP A 219 -27.29 -0.39 3.13
N GLU A 220 -28.36 0.10 2.51
CA GLU A 220 -28.93 -0.46 1.29
C GLU A 220 -27.92 -0.55 0.15
N ARG A 221 -26.90 0.33 0.12
CA ARG A 221 -25.78 0.25 -0.84
C ARG A 221 -24.95 -1.02 -0.67
N ILE A 222 -24.72 -1.45 0.57
CA ILE A 222 -23.98 -2.68 0.89
C ILE A 222 -24.81 -3.90 0.52
N VAL A 223 -26.11 -3.89 0.86
CA VAL A 223 -27.05 -4.95 0.47
C VAL A 223 -27.07 -5.11 -1.06
N ARG A 224 -27.18 -4.00 -1.81
CA ARG A 224 -27.13 -4.02 -3.28
C ARG A 224 -25.78 -4.50 -3.82
N TYR A 225 -24.67 -4.10 -3.19
CA TYR A 225 -23.34 -4.58 -3.56
C TYR A 225 -23.24 -6.11 -3.43
N VAL A 226 -23.60 -6.67 -2.27
CA VAL A 226 -23.53 -8.13 -2.04
C VAL A 226 -24.48 -8.90 -2.95
N ALA A 227 -25.71 -8.41 -3.15
CA ALA A 227 -26.66 -9.04 -4.05
C ALA A 227 -26.12 -9.10 -5.50
N ARG A 228 -25.50 -8.01 -5.95
CA ARG A 228 -24.89 -7.91 -7.28
C ARG A 228 -23.68 -8.83 -7.44
N GLU A 229 -22.78 -8.85 -6.46
CA GLU A 229 -21.64 -9.79 -6.45
C GLU A 229 -22.16 -11.22 -6.55
N LYS A 230 -23.14 -11.59 -5.71
CA LYS A 230 -23.74 -12.93 -5.71
C LYS A 230 -24.35 -13.31 -7.06
N GLU A 231 -25.09 -12.41 -7.70
CA GLU A 231 -25.66 -12.65 -9.03
C GLU A 231 -24.57 -12.95 -10.07
N VAL A 232 -23.49 -12.17 -10.06
CA VAL A 232 -22.33 -12.37 -10.94
C VAL A 232 -21.65 -13.71 -10.65
N PHE A 233 -21.46 -14.06 -9.39
CA PHE A 233 -20.89 -15.35 -8.98
C PHE A 233 -21.72 -16.53 -9.44
N GLN A 234 -23.04 -16.47 -9.26
CA GLN A 234 -23.95 -17.53 -9.70
C GLN A 234 -23.90 -17.69 -11.22
N ARG A 235 -23.83 -16.58 -11.98
CA ARG A 235 -23.64 -16.63 -13.42
C ARG A 235 -22.30 -17.26 -13.78
N PHE A 236 -21.23 -16.90 -13.09
CA PHE A 236 -19.91 -17.46 -13.34
C PHE A 236 -19.79 -18.94 -13.00
N GLU A 237 -20.43 -19.40 -11.92
CA GLU A 237 -20.52 -20.81 -11.59
C GLU A 237 -21.29 -21.57 -12.69
N ALA A 238 -22.44 -21.05 -13.11
CA ALA A 238 -23.26 -21.64 -14.18
C ALA A 238 -22.52 -21.71 -15.53
N GLU A 239 -21.68 -20.73 -15.83
CA GLU A 239 -20.87 -20.66 -17.04
C GLU A 239 -19.50 -21.37 -16.91
N GLY A 240 -19.18 -21.97 -15.74
CA GLY A 240 -17.94 -22.69 -15.50
C GLY A 240 -16.68 -21.82 -15.39
N PHE A 241 -16.85 -20.54 -15.06
CA PHE A 241 -15.74 -19.59 -14.88
C PHE A 241 -15.13 -19.61 -13.48
N THR A 242 -15.79 -20.23 -12.51
CA THR A 242 -15.27 -20.43 -11.14
C THR A 242 -15.58 -21.82 -10.62
N GLY A 243 -14.69 -22.32 -9.77
CA GLY A 243 -14.88 -23.51 -8.94
C GLY A 243 -14.64 -23.20 -7.46
N LYS A 244 -14.61 -21.91 -7.09
CA LYS A 244 -14.45 -21.47 -5.71
C LYS A 244 -15.80 -21.54 -4.98
N PRO A 245 -15.83 -21.91 -3.69
CA PRO A 245 -17.02 -21.72 -2.87
C PRO A 245 -17.47 -20.26 -2.88
N LEU A 246 -18.78 -20.01 -2.92
CA LEU A 246 -19.34 -18.66 -2.94
C LEU A 246 -18.83 -17.81 -1.77
N SER A 247 -18.67 -18.42 -0.58
CA SER A 247 -18.15 -17.73 0.60
C SER A 247 -16.75 -17.13 0.39
N GLU A 248 -15.80 -17.90 -0.15
CA GLU A 248 -14.42 -17.47 -0.37
C GLU A 248 -14.33 -16.42 -1.47
N ALA A 249 -15.17 -16.58 -2.48
CA ALA A 249 -15.25 -15.67 -3.61
C ALA A 249 -15.81 -14.29 -3.18
N LEU A 250 -16.92 -14.27 -2.43
CA LEU A 250 -17.48 -13.06 -1.81
C LEU A 250 -16.47 -12.41 -0.86
N PHE A 251 -15.81 -13.18 0.00
CA PHE A 251 -14.77 -12.66 0.88
C PHE A 251 -13.67 -11.93 0.11
N GLY A 252 -13.16 -12.55 -0.95
CA GLY A 252 -12.15 -11.94 -1.78
C GLY A 252 -12.62 -10.66 -2.47
N SER A 253 -13.84 -10.62 -3.03
CA SER A 253 -14.43 -9.40 -3.61
C SER A 253 -14.53 -8.29 -2.57
N MET A 254 -15.12 -8.57 -1.40
CA MET A 254 -15.28 -7.58 -0.32
C MET A 254 -13.94 -6.98 0.11
N VAL A 255 -12.91 -7.80 0.28
CA VAL A 255 -11.58 -7.33 0.70
C VAL A 255 -10.93 -6.48 -0.40
N VAL A 256 -11.11 -6.83 -1.66
CA VAL A 256 -10.55 -6.06 -2.78
C VAL A 256 -11.29 -4.74 -2.96
N ASP A 257 -12.61 -4.73 -2.92
CA ASP A 257 -13.40 -3.55 -3.27
C ASP A 257 -13.56 -2.60 -2.09
N LEU A 258 -13.68 -3.15 -0.88
CA LEU A 258 -13.99 -2.39 0.34
C LEU A 258 -12.83 -2.36 1.35
N GLY A 259 -11.75 -3.13 1.15
CA GLY A 259 -10.65 -3.26 2.11
C GLY A 259 -9.41 -2.40 1.82
N GLY A 260 -9.51 -1.37 0.98
CA GLY A 260 -8.36 -0.65 0.40
C GLY A 260 -7.35 -0.02 1.37
N ASN A 261 -7.74 0.16 2.64
CA ASN A 261 -6.89 0.72 3.71
C ASN A 261 -6.63 -0.24 4.87
N VAL A 262 -7.12 -1.47 4.78
CA VAL A 262 -7.00 -2.46 5.86
C VAL A 262 -5.69 -3.25 5.67
N PRO A 263 -4.82 -3.34 6.69
CA PRO A 263 -3.57 -4.07 6.56
C PRO A 263 -3.84 -5.54 6.28
N TYR A 264 -3.04 -6.17 5.40
CA TYR A 264 -3.25 -7.59 5.03
C TYR A 264 -3.28 -8.52 6.26
N ARG A 265 -2.53 -8.18 7.32
CA ARG A 265 -2.48 -8.92 8.58
C ARG A 265 -3.81 -8.89 9.35
N ALA A 266 -4.75 -8.00 9.05
CA ALA A 266 -6.06 -8.01 9.68
C ALA A 266 -6.88 -9.26 9.32
N TYR A 267 -6.55 -9.91 8.20
CA TYR A 267 -7.34 -11.02 7.67
C TYR A 267 -6.85 -12.40 8.13
N ASP A 268 -5.54 -12.54 8.37
CA ASP A 268 -4.87 -13.81 8.66
C ASP A 268 -3.58 -13.68 9.51
N GLY A 269 -3.45 -12.60 10.25
CA GLY A 269 -2.23 -12.00 10.84
C GLY A 269 -1.35 -12.85 11.73
N ALA A 270 -1.75 -14.08 12.06
CA ALA A 270 -0.98 -15.03 12.87
C ALA A 270 -0.71 -16.39 12.18
N LEU A 271 -1.23 -16.64 10.98
CA LEU A 271 -1.16 -17.97 10.35
C LEU A 271 0.22 -18.32 9.77
N ILE A 272 1.10 -17.32 9.58
CA ILE A 272 2.42 -17.52 8.98
C ILE A 272 3.49 -17.16 10.00
N ASN A 273 4.26 -18.18 10.42
CA ASN A 273 5.32 -18.03 11.40
C ASN A 273 6.51 -17.27 10.78
N PRO A 274 6.89 -16.09 11.29
CA PRO A 274 8.03 -15.34 10.77
C PRO A 274 9.38 -15.97 11.14
N ALA A 275 9.41 -16.90 12.13
CA ALA A 275 10.62 -17.57 12.53
C ALA A 275 11.07 -18.57 11.44
N GLY A 276 12.24 -18.31 10.84
CA GLY A 276 12.84 -19.21 9.85
C GLY A 276 12.38 -18.98 8.42
N ALA A 277 11.88 -17.78 8.08
CA ALA A 277 11.58 -17.39 6.70
C ALA A 277 12.76 -17.81 5.79
N PRO A 278 12.55 -18.73 4.83
CA PRO A 278 13.64 -19.29 4.05
C PRO A 278 14.41 -18.20 3.31
N ASP A 279 15.67 -18.45 2.98
CA ASP A 279 16.47 -17.55 2.16
C ASP A 279 15.72 -17.22 0.86
N LEU A 280 15.75 -15.97 0.39
CA LEU A 280 15.16 -15.54 -0.88
C LEU A 280 16.03 -15.95 -2.09
N ALA A 281 17.10 -16.71 -1.82
CA ALA A 281 18.14 -17.10 -2.75
C ALA A 281 18.76 -15.85 -3.37
N LYS A 282 18.81 -15.77 -4.70
CA LYS A 282 19.35 -14.60 -5.41
C LYS A 282 18.45 -13.36 -5.36
N ASN A 283 17.19 -13.48 -4.91
CA ASN A 283 16.26 -12.35 -4.88
C ASN A 283 16.48 -11.49 -3.63
N THR A 284 16.23 -10.20 -3.73
CA THR A 284 16.40 -9.26 -2.62
C THR A 284 15.07 -8.76 -2.09
N PHE A 285 15.01 -8.48 -0.79
CA PHE A 285 13.85 -7.85 -0.15
C PHE A 285 14.26 -6.59 0.60
N SER A 286 13.47 -5.54 0.44
CA SER A 286 13.66 -4.28 1.15
C SER A 286 12.31 -3.72 1.59
N ALA A 287 12.28 -3.10 2.76
CA ALA A 287 11.12 -2.37 3.25
C ALA A 287 11.39 -0.86 3.18
N GLN A 288 10.37 -0.09 2.83
CA GLN A 288 10.44 1.36 2.81
C GLN A 288 10.66 1.91 4.23
N ALA A 289 11.40 3.00 4.33
CA ALA A 289 11.60 3.72 5.60
C ALA A 289 10.24 4.05 6.26
N GLY A 290 10.11 3.67 7.54
CA GLY A 290 8.89 3.85 8.32
C GLY A 290 8.04 2.58 8.49
N VAL A 291 8.33 1.50 7.77
CA VAL A 291 7.76 0.17 8.05
C VAL A 291 8.54 -0.48 9.19
N SER A 292 7.85 -1.05 10.18
CA SER A 292 8.49 -1.73 11.31
C SER A 292 9.20 -3.02 10.88
N ASN A 293 10.26 -3.38 11.63
CA ASN A 293 10.98 -4.64 11.40
C ASN A 293 10.08 -5.88 11.54
N ALA A 294 9.07 -5.82 12.41
CA ALA A 294 8.13 -6.93 12.61
C ALA A 294 7.26 -7.16 11.38
N VAL A 295 6.70 -6.09 10.80
CA VAL A 295 5.90 -6.17 9.56
C VAL A 295 6.78 -6.56 8.38
N ALA A 296 8.00 -6.03 8.29
CA ALA A 296 8.96 -6.40 7.25
C ALA A 296 9.34 -7.90 7.31
N ALA A 297 9.54 -8.45 8.52
CA ALA A 297 9.84 -9.86 8.71
C ALA A 297 8.66 -10.78 8.33
N ASP A 298 7.43 -10.43 8.75
CA ASP A 298 6.22 -11.17 8.39
C ASP A 298 5.97 -11.14 6.87
N ALA A 299 6.05 -9.97 6.23
CA ALA A 299 5.91 -9.85 4.79
C ALA A 299 6.97 -10.68 4.04
N LYS A 300 8.22 -10.72 4.52
CA LYS A 300 9.28 -11.55 3.94
C LYS A 300 8.95 -13.05 4.06
N ALA A 301 8.43 -13.50 5.20
CA ALA A 301 8.01 -14.88 5.39
C ALA A 301 6.90 -15.28 4.40
N ARG A 302 5.88 -14.43 4.30
CA ARG A 302 4.74 -14.60 3.39
C ARG A 302 5.14 -14.60 1.91
N LEU A 303 6.03 -13.68 1.54
CA LEU A 303 6.66 -13.65 0.22
C LEU A 303 7.36 -14.99 -0.07
N THR A 304 8.07 -15.53 0.90
CA THR A 304 8.80 -16.78 0.70
C THR A 304 7.86 -17.98 0.52
N SER A 305 6.75 -18.01 1.26
CA SER A 305 5.67 -18.98 1.04
C SER A 305 5.07 -18.81 -0.36
N ALA A 306 4.77 -17.59 -0.79
CA ALA A 306 4.23 -17.29 -2.12
C ALA A 306 5.16 -17.74 -3.24
N LEU A 307 6.48 -17.52 -3.11
CA LEU A 307 7.48 -17.99 -4.08
C LEU A 307 7.58 -19.51 -4.10
N THR A 308 7.46 -20.16 -2.95
CA THR A 308 7.49 -21.63 -2.83
C THR A 308 6.24 -22.26 -3.46
N ALA A 309 5.06 -21.70 -3.17
CA ALA A 309 3.79 -22.09 -3.79
C ALA A 309 3.82 -21.88 -5.32
N SER A 310 4.31 -20.72 -5.75
CA SER A 310 4.51 -20.38 -7.17
C SER A 310 5.41 -21.39 -7.88
N ALA A 311 6.56 -21.70 -7.29
CA ALA A 311 7.50 -22.68 -7.80
C ALA A 311 6.89 -24.08 -7.92
N ARG A 312 6.18 -24.53 -6.88
CA ARG A 312 5.46 -25.80 -6.86
C ARG A 312 4.39 -25.86 -7.95
N ALA A 313 3.53 -24.85 -8.04
CA ALA A 313 2.41 -24.82 -8.97
C ALA A 313 2.85 -24.72 -10.44
N PHE A 314 3.95 -24.01 -10.68
CA PHE A 314 4.56 -23.88 -12.01
C PHE A 314 5.53 -25.05 -12.31
N GLY A 315 5.76 -25.96 -11.37
CA GLY A 315 6.61 -27.13 -11.55
C GLY A 315 8.08 -26.83 -11.83
N ILE A 316 8.66 -25.80 -11.20
CA ILE A 316 10.08 -25.44 -11.34
C ILE A 316 10.70 -25.14 -9.98
N SER A 317 12.03 -25.24 -9.85
CA SER A 317 12.71 -24.85 -8.62
C SER A 317 12.56 -23.35 -8.37
N ARG A 318 12.37 -22.95 -7.11
CA ARG A 318 12.20 -21.54 -6.71
C ARG A 318 13.31 -20.62 -7.23
N ASP A 319 14.56 -21.07 -7.23
CA ASP A 319 15.70 -20.25 -7.68
C ASP A 319 15.70 -19.99 -9.19
N ARG A 320 14.92 -20.80 -9.93
CA ARG A 320 14.68 -20.64 -11.36
C ARG A 320 13.34 -19.99 -11.67
N LEU A 321 12.55 -19.58 -10.68
CA LEU A 321 11.22 -19.01 -10.91
C LEU A 321 11.29 -17.81 -11.87
N PHE A 322 12.36 -17.02 -11.79
CA PHE A 322 12.61 -15.85 -12.64
C PHE A 322 13.80 -16.03 -13.60
N GLY A 323 14.12 -17.27 -14.00
CA GLY A 323 15.25 -17.55 -14.90
C GLY A 323 16.59 -17.18 -14.26
N THR A 324 17.44 -16.42 -14.96
CA THR A 324 18.69 -15.81 -14.43
C THR A 324 18.46 -14.46 -13.74
N ASN A 325 17.31 -13.82 -13.95
CA ASN A 325 17.02 -12.50 -13.40
C ASN A 325 16.94 -12.51 -11.88
N GLU A 326 17.47 -11.46 -11.26
CA GLU A 326 17.22 -11.12 -9.87
C GLU A 326 15.97 -10.24 -9.78
N VAL A 327 15.05 -10.59 -8.87
CA VAL A 327 13.87 -9.79 -8.58
C VAL A 327 14.03 -9.12 -7.21
N LYS A 328 13.88 -7.80 -7.18
CA LYS A 328 13.83 -7.00 -5.97
C LYS A 328 12.40 -6.82 -5.48
N PHE A 329 12.11 -7.34 -4.30
CA PHE A 329 10.85 -7.16 -3.60
C PHE A 329 10.91 -5.93 -2.70
N MET A 330 9.93 -5.04 -2.85
CA MET A 330 9.82 -3.80 -2.10
C MET A 330 8.49 -3.75 -1.36
N LEU A 331 8.56 -3.73 -0.03
CA LEU A 331 7.40 -3.49 0.81
C LEU A 331 7.24 -1.98 1.05
N GLY A 332 6.16 -1.39 0.55
CA GLY A 332 5.89 0.04 0.67
C GLY A 332 4.99 0.56 -0.43
N THR A 333 4.71 1.87 -0.45
CA THR A 333 3.69 2.47 -1.32
C THR A 333 4.06 2.38 -2.80
N ALA A 334 3.25 1.73 -3.64
CA ALA A 334 3.44 1.81 -5.10
C ALA A 334 3.34 3.28 -5.57
N VAL A 335 4.42 3.84 -6.12
CA VAL A 335 4.45 5.22 -6.65
C VAL A 335 4.54 5.14 -8.16
N SER A 336 3.42 5.29 -8.84
CA SER A 336 3.37 5.47 -10.29
C SER A 336 3.24 6.94 -10.65
N ARG A 337 3.79 7.32 -11.82
CA ARG A 337 3.61 8.64 -12.43
C ARG A 337 2.17 8.91 -12.88
N LYS A 338 1.35 7.87 -13.07
CA LYS A 338 -0.06 7.98 -13.44
C LYS A 338 -0.92 7.59 -12.23
N ASN A 339 -1.85 8.47 -11.89
CA ASN A 339 -2.75 8.38 -10.73
C ASN A 339 -3.54 7.08 -10.70
N SER A 340 -3.08 6.08 -9.98
CA SER A 340 -3.95 4.99 -9.57
C SER A 340 -3.58 4.50 -8.18
N GLY A 341 -4.60 4.11 -7.42
CA GLY A 341 -4.48 3.33 -6.19
C GLY A 341 -3.93 1.95 -6.48
N MET A 342 -2.66 1.88 -6.91
CA MET A 342 -1.99 0.63 -7.22
C MET A 342 -1.76 -0.16 -5.94
N LYS A 343 -2.38 -1.33 -5.88
CA LYS A 343 -2.25 -2.29 -4.79
C LYS A 343 -0.86 -2.96 -4.81
N GLY A 344 -0.35 -3.22 -6.02
CA GLY A 344 0.99 -3.72 -6.31
C GLY A 344 1.50 -3.21 -7.66
N ALA A 345 2.79 -3.41 -7.95
CA ALA A 345 3.35 -3.15 -9.27
C ALA A 345 4.62 -3.97 -9.55
N ALA A 346 4.61 -4.72 -10.65
CA ALA A 346 5.75 -5.38 -11.25
C ALA A 346 6.36 -4.49 -12.35
N SER A 347 7.60 -4.06 -12.16
CA SER A 347 8.29 -3.18 -13.11
C SER A 347 9.74 -3.58 -13.33
N THR A 348 10.35 -3.00 -14.36
CA THR A 348 11.79 -3.07 -14.61
C THR A 348 12.39 -1.71 -14.29
N TYR A 349 13.34 -1.67 -13.35
CA TYR A 349 14.04 -0.46 -12.93
C TYR A 349 15.39 -0.41 -13.62
N GLN A 350 15.81 0.77 -14.07
CA GLN A 350 17.18 1.00 -14.50
C GLN A 350 17.99 1.51 -13.30
N GLY A 351 18.96 0.72 -12.86
CA GLY A 351 19.91 1.08 -11.81
C GLY A 351 21.30 1.32 -12.38
N ALA A 352 22.13 2.05 -11.64
CA ALA A 352 23.56 2.05 -11.88
C ALA A 352 24.16 0.79 -11.25
N GLY A 353 24.90 0.02 -12.05
CA GLY A 353 25.69 -1.13 -11.61
C GLY A 353 27.10 -1.02 -12.13
N VAL A 354 27.90 -2.06 -11.85
CA VAL A 354 29.30 -2.13 -12.24
C VAL A 354 29.54 -3.50 -12.89
N ASN A 355 30.15 -3.56 -14.08
CA ASN A 355 30.49 -4.84 -14.71
C ASN A 355 31.70 -5.50 -14.03
N ALA A 356 32.09 -6.70 -14.49
CA ALA A 356 33.22 -7.45 -13.92
C ALA A 356 34.55 -6.69 -14.04
N GLU A 357 34.63 -5.75 -14.99
CA GLU A 357 35.77 -4.88 -15.27
C GLU A 357 35.75 -3.56 -14.47
N GLY A 358 34.74 -3.31 -13.64
CA GLY A 358 34.66 -2.11 -12.80
C GLY A 358 34.02 -0.89 -13.48
N GLU A 359 33.42 -1.04 -14.66
CA GLU A 359 32.77 0.03 -15.42
C GLU A 359 31.30 0.22 -15.04
N ALA A 360 30.87 1.48 -14.96
CA ALA A 360 29.49 1.82 -14.68
C ALA A 360 28.57 1.38 -15.83
N VAL A 361 27.66 0.45 -15.55
CA VAL A 361 26.67 -0.05 -16.50
C VAL A 361 25.26 0.24 -16.00
N VAL A 362 24.32 0.46 -16.92
CA VAL A 362 22.89 0.54 -16.57
C VAL A 362 22.36 -0.88 -16.45
N VAL A 363 22.05 -1.31 -15.24
CA VAL A 363 21.48 -2.63 -14.97
C VAL A 363 19.97 -2.51 -14.89
N SER A 364 19.28 -3.24 -15.77
CA SER A 364 17.84 -3.44 -15.64
C SER A 364 17.57 -4.45 -14.53
N GLN A 365 16.96 -4.01 -13.44
CA GLN A 365 16.53 -4.86 -12.33
C GLN A 365 15.03 -5.07 -12.36
N HIS A 366 14.59 -6.32 -12.29
CA HIS A 366 13.18 -6.66 -12.10
C HIS A 366 12.76 -6.34 -10.67
N GLY A 367 11.57 -5.79 -10.47
CA GLY A 367 11.09 -5.50 -9.12
C GLY A 367 9.58 -5.64 -8.96
N ILE A 368 9.18 -6.12 -7.79
CA ILE A 368 7.79 -6.21 -7.37
C ILE A 368 7.63 -5.32 -6.14
N LYS A 369 6.68 -4.40 -6.21
CA LYS A 369 6.33 -3.53 -5.10
C LYS A 369 4.94 -3.87 -4.59
N VAL A 370 4.80 -4.08 -3.29
CA VAL A 370 3.52 -4.41 -2.64
C VAL A 370 3.26 -3.46 -1.48
N THR A 371 2.02 -2.98 -1.38
CA THR A 371 1.59 -2.08 -0.31
C THR A 371 1.04 -2.88 0.88
N PRO A 372 1.48 -2.64 2.13
CA PRO A 372 1.00 -3.39 3.30
C PRO A 372 -0.51 -3.28 3.58
N THR A 373 -1.17 -2.24 3.10
CA THR A 373 -2.62 -1.99 3.25
C THR A 373 -3.43 -2.42 2.03
N SER A 374 -2.81 -3.10 1.08
CA SER A 374 -3.48 -3.59 -0.12
C SER A 374 -3.23 -5.09 -0.25
N PRO A 375 -4.04 -5.91 0.41
CA PRO A 375 -3.89 -7.36 0.36
C PRO A 375 -4.15 -7.89 -1.07
N GLY A 376 -3.57 -9.05 -1.37
CA GLY A 376 -4.05 -9.91 -2.44
C GLY A 376 -3.51 -9.68 -3.84
N VAL A 377 -2.28 -9.18 -3.99
CA VAL A 377 -1.70 -8.88 -5.32
C VAL A 377 -0.36 -9.55 -5.62
N LEU A 378 0.32 -10.14 -4.64
CA LEU A 378 1.69 -10.60 -4.85
C LEU A 378 1.79 -11.71 -5.89
N LEU A 379 0.86 -12.67 -5.91
CA LEU A 379 0.91 -13.77 -6.89
C LEU A 379 0.72 -13.25 -8.31
N HIS A 380 -0.20 -12.30 -8.50
CA HIS A 380 -0.40 -11.60 -9.76
C HIS A 380 0.89 -10.91 -10.22
N GLU A 381 1.56 -10.15 -9.34
CA GLU A 381 2.82 -9.48 -9.68
C GLU A 381 3.99 -10.45 -9.93
N ILE A 382 4.01 -11.61 -9.24
CA ILE A 382 4.95 -12.70 -9.52
C ILE A 382 4.71 -13.24 -10.94
N GLY A 383 3.45 -13.46 -11.33
CA GLY A 383 3.07 -13.85 -12.70
C GLY A 383 3.61 -12.86 -13.73
N HIS A 384 3.51 -11.56 -13.47
CA HIS A 384 4.11 -10.54 -14.33
C HIS A 384 5.62 -10.66 -14.47
N GLN A 385 6.35 -10.93 -13.38
CA GLN A 385 7.81 -11.10 -13.48
C GLN A 385 8.23 -12.40 -14.16
N ILE A 386 7.42 -13.46 -14.05
CA ILE A 386 7.70 -14.73 -14.73
C ILE A 386 7.65 -14.55 -16.24
N HIS A 387 6.65 -13.87 -16.78
CA HIS A 387 6.56 -13.66 -18.23
C HIS A 387 7.63 -12.70 -18.76
N LYS A 388 7.93 -11.63 -18.01
CA LYS A 388 9.03 -10.70 -18.35
C LYS A 388 10.38 -11.41 -18.38
N ALA A 389 10.62 -12.31 -17.44
CA ALA A 389 11.85 -13.10 -17.39
C ALA A 389 11.90 -14.25 -18.41
N GLY A 390 10.78 -14.61 -19.03
CA GLY A 390 10.65 -15.80 -19.85
C GLY A 390 10.65 -15.58 -21.36
N GLY A 391 10.97 -14.37 -21.85
CA GLY A 391 10.77 -14.00 -23.26
C GLY A 391 9.39 -13.36 -23.46
N GLU A 392 9.25 -12.12 -22.98
CA GLU A 392 7.98 -11.38 -22.92
C GLU A 392 7.23 -11.41 -24.26
N VAL A 393 7.91 -11.11 -25.37
CA VAL A 393 7.27 -11.00 -26.68
C VAL A 393 6.64 -12.33 -27.13
N GLU A 394 7.37 -13.43 -26.98
CA GLU A 394 6.94 -14.76 -27.39
C GLU A 394 5.81 -15.27 -26.50
N ILE A 395 5.90 -15.04 -25.19
CA ILE A 395 4.85 -15.43 -24.25
C ILE A 395 3.58 -14.64 -24.52
N LEU A 396 3.63 -13.32 -24.63
CA LEU A 396 2.44 -12.50 -24.87
C LEU A 396 1.80 -12.83 -26.23
N ARG A 397 2.59 -13.21 -27.23
CA ARG A 397 2.08 -13.74 -28.50
C ARG A 397 1.37 -15.08 -28.31
N ALA A 398 1.95 -16.00 -27.54
CA ALA A 398 1.36 -17.29 -27.24
C ALA A 398 0.04 -17.16 -26.47
N VAL A 399 -0.01 -16.28 -25.46
CA VAL A 399 -1.24 -15.94 -24.73
C VAL A 399 -2.32 -15.45 -25.70
N THR A 400 -1.98 -14.49 -26.56
CA THR A 400 -2.92 -13.93 -27.55
C THR A 400 -3.50 -14.99 -28.49
N ALA A 401 -2.68 -15.96 -28.90
CA ALA A 401 -3.08 -17.03 -29.81
C ALA A 401 -3.87 -18.15 -29.11
N HIS A 402 -3.76 -18.29 -27.80
CA HIS A 402 -4.33 -19.39 -27.05
C HIS A 402 -5.86 -19.25 -26.88
N PRO A 403 -6.66 -20.35 -27.02
CA PRO A 403 -8.12 -20.31 -26.86
C PRO A 403 -8.59 -19.72 -25.52
N PHE A 404 -7.81 -19.92 -24.45
CA PHE A 404 -8.05 -19.35 -23.12
C PHE A 404 -8.23 -17.82 -23.13
N ALA A 405 -7.50 -17.09 -23.98
CA ALA A 405 -7.65 -15.63 -24.06
C ALA A 405 -9.05 -15.20 -24.54
N ARG A 406 -9.67 -15.97 -25.46
CA ARG A 406 -11.05 -15.72 -25.88
C ARG A 406 -12.04 -15.98 -24.75
N ARG A 407 -11.79 -17.02 -23.96
CA ARG A 407 -12.60 -17.38 -22.80
C ARG A 407 -12.49 -16.32 -21.69
N ALA A 408 -11.29 -15.81 -21.44
CA ALA A 408 -11.08 -14.66 -20.56
C ALA A 408 -11.79 -13.40 -21.09
N ALA A 409 -11.82 -13.19 -22.41
CA ALA A 409 -12.54 -12.06 -23.00
C ALA A 409 -14.06 -12.15 -22.81
N GLN A 410 -14.64 -13.35 -22.91
CA GLN A 410 -16.06 -13.57 -22.62
C GLN A 410 -16.39 -13.20 -21.16
N LEU A 411 -15.57 -13.65 -20.20
CA LEU A 411 -15.73 -13.31 -18.79
C LEU A 411 -15.66 -11.79 -18.56
N VAL A 412 -14.68 -11.11 -19.16
CA VAL A 412 -14.55 -9.64 -19.06
C VAL A 412 -15.76 -8.93 -19.68
N SER A 413 -16.29 -9.41 -20.81
CA SER A 413 -17.52 -8.86 -21.43
C SER A 413 -18.72 -8.95 -20.48
N ILE A 414 -18.88 -10.09 -19.79
CA ILE A 414 -19.96 -10.28 -18.82
C ILE A 414 -19.85 -9.26 -17.68
N LEU A 415 -18.65 -9.03 -17.16
CA LEU A 415 -18.43 -8.03 -16.12
C LEU A 415 -18.73 -6.62 -16.60
N GLU A 416 -18.34 -6.30 -17.83
CA GLU A 416 -18.61 -4.99 -18.44
C GLU A 416 -20.11 -4.78 -18.66
N GLU A 417 -20.82 -5.78 -19.22
CA GLU A 417 -22.28 -5.77 -19.42
C GLU A 417 -23.06 -5.59 -18.11
N GLN A 418 -22.58 -6.22 -17.03
CA GLN A 418 -23.14 -6.09 -15.68
C GLN A 418 -22.70 -4.79 -14.99
N GLY A 419 -21.86 -3.98 -15.64
CA GLY A 419 -21.31 -2.71 -15.14
C GLY A 419 -20.33 -2.88 -13.98
N MET A 420 -19.83 -4.09 -13.72
CA MET A 420 -18.92 -4.41 -12.61
C MET A 420 -17.57 -3.75 -12.82
N ILE A 421 -17.18 -3.62 -14.08
CA ILE A 421 -15.97 -2.96 -14.51
C ILE A 421 -16.30 -1.91 -15.55
N ARG A 422 -15.50 -0.85 -15.58
CA ARG A 422 -15.61 0.19 -16.60
C ARG A 422 -14.94 -0.28 -17.91
N PRO A 423 -15.34 0.26 -19.08
CA PRO A 423 -14.75 -0.13 -20.36
C PRO A 423 -13.22 0.06 -20.45
N ASP A 424 -12.68 1.11 -19.83
CA ASP A 424 -11.22 1.34 -19.78
C ASP A 424 -10.50 0.25 -18.98
N PHE A 425 -11.12 -0.23 -17.91
CA PHE A 425 -10.59 -1.32 -17.11
C PHE A 425 -10.79 -2.69 -17.78
N ALA A 426 -11.89 -2.89 -18.51
CA ALA A 426 -12.09 -4.07 -19.34
C ALA A 426 -10.96 -4.20 -20.38
N GLY A 427 -10.66 -3.12 -21.10
CA GLY A 427 -9.53 -3.08 -22.04
C GLY A 427 -8.18 -3.36 -21.40
N TYR A 428 -7.97 -2.94 -20.14
CA TYR A 428 -6.79 -3.30 -19.37
C TYR A 428 -6.72 -4.80 -19.08
N LEU A 429 -7.81 -5.40 -18.59
CA LEU A 429 -7.87 -6.82 -18.24
C LEU A 429 -7.67 -7.75 -19.44
N LEU A 430 -8.01 -7.31 -20.65
CA LEU A 430 -7.83 -8.08 -21.90
C LEU A 430 -6.39 -8.08 -22.42
N LYS A 431 -5.49 -7.31 -21.81
CA LYS A 431 -4.09 -7.32 -22.22
C LYS A 431 -3.47 -8.69 -21.96
N PRO A 432 -2.64 -9.23 -22.87
CA PRO A 432 -2.05 -10.56 -22.71
C PRO A 432 -1.26 -10.71 -21.40
N GLU A 433 -0.57 -9.65 -20.96
CA GLU A 433 0.19 -9.66 -19.71
C GLU A 433 -0.70 -9.81 -18.47
N GLU A 434 -1.90 -9.25 -18.50
CA GLU A 434 -2.91 -9.32 -17.44
C GLU A 434 -3.63 -10.67 -17.45
N ILE A 435 -3.90 -11.22 -18.64
CA ILE A 435 -4.47 -12.57 -18.77
C ILE A 435 -3.49 -13.59 -18.17
N PHE A 436 -2.20 -13.50 -18.51
CA PHE A 436 -1.19 -14.39 -17.94
C PHE A 436 -1.09 -14.26 -16.42
N ALA A 437 -0.96 -13.03 -15.90
CA ALA A 437 -0.77 -12.81 -14.47
C ALA A 437 -1.98 -13.26 -13.63
N ARG A 438 -3.21 -12.99 -14.10
CA ARG A 438 -4.43 -13.45 -13.43
C ARG A 438 -4.60 -14.97 -13.48
N ALA A 439 -4.28 -15.60 -14.61
CA ALA A 439 -4.27 -17.06 -14.72
C ALA A 439 -3.23 -17.68 -13.79
N PHE A 440 -2.04 -17.09 -13.70
CA PHE A 440 -1.00 -17.55 -12.79
C PHE A 440 -1.45 -17.51 -11.33
N ASP A 441 -1.99 -16.37 -10.86
CA ASP A 441 -2.56 -16.23 -9.51
C ASP A 441 -3.63 -17.30 -9.24
N ALA A 442 -4.62 -17.40 -10.12
CA ALA A 442 -5.70 -18.37 -10.01
C ALA A 442 -5.20 -19.81 -9.95
N HIS A 443 -4.17 -20.14 -10.73
CA HIS A 443 -3.59 -21.50 -10.79
C HIS A 443 -2.81 -21.85 -9.54
N VAL A 444 -1.99 -20.92 -9.03
CA VAL A 444 -1.27 -21.13 -7.76
C VAL A 444 -2.29 -21.29 -6.63
N PHE A 445 -3.28 -20.42 -6.57
CA PHE A 445 -4.34 -20.47 -5.56
C PHE A 445 -5.11 -21.79 -5.61
N ALA A 446 -5.52 -22.27 -6.79
CA ALA A 446 -6.27 -23.51 -6.93
C ALA A 446 -5.49 -24.75 -6.43
N GLN A 447 -4.16 -24.72 -6.46
CA GLN A 447 -3.33 -25.86 -6.05
C GLN A 447 -3.02 -25.91 -4.56
N VAL A 448 -2.84 -24.77 -3.91
CA VAL A 448 -2.38 -24.71 -2.51
C VAL A 448 -3.30 -23.93 -1.57
N GLY A 449 -4.27 -23.18 -2.11
CA GLY A 449 -5.16 -22.33 -1.34
C GLY A 449 -4.49 -21.08 -0.77
N ARG A 450 -5.27 -20.29 -0.02
CA ARG A 450 -4.82 -18.98 0.49
C ARG A 450 -3.67 -19.09 1.49
N ASN A 451 -3.78 -19.96 2.49
CA ASN A 451 -2.85 -19.95 3.62
C ASN A 451 -1.44 -20.41 3.20
N ASP A 452 -1.35 -21.41 2.32
CA ASP A 452 -0.07 -21.96 1.87
C ASP A 452 0.57 -21.12 0.76
N SER A 453 -0.19 -20.23 0.11
CA SER A 453 0.33 -19.30 -0.90
C SER A 453 0.89 -18.00 -0.33
N GLY A 454 0.95 -17.82 1.00
CA GLY A 454 1.41 -16.60 1.65
C GLY A 454 0.29 -15.75 2.27
N GLY A 455 -0.93 -16.27 2.28
CA GLY A 455 -2.08 -15.64 2.93
C GLY A 455 -2.62 -14.43 2.17
N ALA A 456 -3.35 -13.56 2.86
CA ALA A 456 -3.91 -12.31 2.36
C ALA A 456 -2.85 -11.34 1.83
N PHE A 457 -1.58 -11.47 2.23
CA PHE A 457 -0.49 -10.73 1.57
C PHE A 457 -0.33 -11.13 0.10
N ALA A 458 -0.51 -12.42 -0.18
CA ALA A 458 -0.25 -12.98 -1.48
C ALA A 458 -1.46 -12.94 -2.41
N THR A 459 -2.61 -13.38 -1.90
CA THR A 459 -3.89 -13.47 -2.60
C THR A 459 -5.00 -13.46 -1.55
N VAL A 460 -6.13 -12.82 -1.84
CA VAL A 460 -7.31 -12.84 -0.96
C VAL A 460 -8.38 -13.79 -1.45
N GLY A 461 -8.10 -14.52 -2.54
CA GLY A 461 -9.04 -15.47 -3.10
C GLY A 461 -10.19 -14.83 -3.88
N GLN A 462 -10.10 -13.55 -4.28
CA GLN A 462 -11.10 -12.87 -5.13
C GLN A 462 -11.54 -13.74 -6.31
N HIS A 463 -12.79 -13.60 -6.77
CA HIS A 463 -13.20 -14.22 -8.02
C HIS A 463 -12.12 -13.99 -9.08
N PRO A 464 -11.55 -15.07 -9.65
CA PRO A 464 -10.58 -14.88 -10.69
C PRO A 464 -11.30 -14.18 -11.82
N LEU A 465 -10.84 -13.00 -12.23
CA LEU A 465 -11.29 -12.36 -13.47
C LEU A 465 -10.82 -13.17 -14.71
N THR A 466 -10.62 -14.47 -14.55
CA THR A 466 -10.03 -15.43 -15.46
C THR A 466 -10.75 -16.77 -15.29
N PRO A 467 -10.91 -17.56 -16.36
CA PRO A 467 -11.45 -18.91 -16.28
C PRO A 467 -10.59 -19.83 -15.39
N VAL A 468 -11.20 -20.90 -14.85
CA VAL A 468 -10.53 -21.89 -13.97
C VAL A 468 -10.73 -23.33 -14.46
N GLY A 469 -10.27 -24.32 -13.68
CA GLY A 469 -10.46 -25.74 -13.97
C GLY A 469 -9.42 -26.33 -14.91
N GLU A 470 -9.81 -27.33 -15.71
CA GLU A 470 -8.92 -28.01 -16.66
C GLU A 470 -8.36 -27.05 -17.72
N GLU A 471 -9.16 -26.10 -18.19
CA GLU A 471 -8.72 -25.10 -19.17
C GLU A 471 -7.59 -24.21 -18.64
N LEU A 472 -7.70 -23.77 -17.38
CA LEU A 472 -6.64 -23.02 -16.71
C LEU A 472 -5.39 -23.87 -16.54
N SER A 473 -5.55 -25.12 -16.12
CA SER A 473 -4.43 -26.04 -15.92
C SER A 473 -3.68 -26.31 -17.23
N ALA A 474 -4.42 -26.52 -18.33
CA ALA A 474 -3.88 -26.71 -19.67
C ALA A 474 -3.17 -25.44 -20.16
N PHE A 475 -3.82 -24.27 -20.05
CA PHE A 475 -3.22 -22.99 -20.40
C PHE A 475 -1.90 -22.75 -19.65
N MET A 476 -1.87 -22.99 -18.33
CA MET A 476 -0.67 -22.80 -17.54
C MET A 476 0.43 -23.82 -17.85
N ALA A 477 0.07 -25.05 -18.25
CA ALA A 477 1.03 -26.04 -18.73
C ALA A 477 1.66 -25.64 -20.08
N ASP A 478 0.85 -25.14 -21.01
CA ASP A 478 1.33 -24.62 -22.30
C ASP A 478 2.21 -23.39 -22.09
N MET A 479 1.77 -22.44 -21.27
CA MET A 479 2.55 -21.25 -20.94
C MET A 479 3.85 -21.59 -20.21
N ARG A 480 3.86 -22.62 -19.35
CA ARG A 480 5.09 -23.14 -18.76
C ARG A 480 6.06 -23.63 -19.82
N THR A 481 5.58 -24.37 -20.82
CA THR A 481 6.41 -24.84 -21.94
C THR A 481 7.00 -23.65 -22.70
N VAL A 482 6.17 -22.69 -23.10
CA VAL A 482 6.62 -21.47 -23.80
C VAL A 482 7.64 -20.70 -22.97
N VAL A 483 7.38 -20.49 -21.67
CA VAL A 483 8.30 -19.81 -20.75
C VAL A 483 9.63 -20.56 -20.66
N LEU A 484 9.62 -21.89 -20.57
CA LEU A 484 10.86 -22.67 -20.46
C LEU A 484 11.66 -22.72 -21.75
N GLU A 485 10.99 -22.74 -22.91
CA GLU A 485 11.63 -22.71 -24.23
C GLU A 485 12.25 -21.34 -24.56
N ASN A 486 11.63 -20.25 -24.09
CA ASN A 486 12.05 -18.88 -24.38
C ASN A 486 12.92 -18.26 -23.28
N ARG A 487 13.08 -18.94 -22.13
CA ARG A 487 14.19 -18.66 -21.21
C ARG A 487 15.48 -19.00 -21.93
N SER A 488 16.12 -17.93 -22.42
CA SER A 488 17.22 -17.89 -23.37
C SER A 488 18.18 -19.08 -23.34
N SER A 489 18.65 -19.43 -24.54
CA SER A 489 19.88 -20.16 -24.85
C SER A 489 21.10 -19.80 -23.99
N ALA A 490 21.13 -18.63 -23.33
CA ALA A 490 22.14 -18.25 -22.34
C ALA A 490 22.10 -19.08 -21.04
N GLU A 491 20.96 -19.67 -20.64
CA GLU A 491 20.92 -20.66 -19.54
C GLU A 491 21.49 -22.02 -19.99
N LEU A 492 21.33 -22.37 -21.27
CA LEU A 492 21.92 -23.57 -21.88
C LEU A 492 23.44 -23.42 -22.10
N ASP A 493 23.91 -22.22 -22.46
CA ASP A 493 25.33 -21.91 -22.62
C ASP A 493 26.04 -21.70 -21.27
N ALA A 494 25.43 -21.01 -20.28
CA ALA A 494 25.98 -20.90 -18.92
C ALA A 494 25.97 -22.24 -18.15
N GLY A 495 25.15 -23.20 -18.58
CA GLY A 495 25.18 -24.60 -18.14
C GLY A 495 26.30 -25.41 -18.79
N ARG A 496 26.62 -25.14 -20.07
CA ARG A 496 27.77 -25.73 -20.79
C ARG A 496 29.11 -25.18 -20.30
N ASP A 497 29.19 -23.90 -19.95
CA ASP A 497 30.40 -23.28 -19.40
C ASP A 497 30.68 -23.79 -17.98
N ARG A 498 29.65 -23.94 -17.13
CA ARG A 498 29.81 -24.57 -15.81
C ARG A 498 30.13 -26.07 -15.86
N GLN A 499 29.60 -26.81 -16.83
CA GLN A 499 29.99 -28.21 -17.04
C GLN A 499 31.41 -28.34 -17.59
N SER A 500 31.86 -27.43 -18.46
CA SER A 500 33.22 -27.45 -18.98
C SER A 500 34.25 -27.04 -17.92
N GLU A 501 33.96 -26.07 -17.03
CA GLU A 501 34.78 -25.76 -15.86
C GLU A 501 34.83 -26.91 -14.84
N ALA A 502 33.71 -27.58 -14.56
CA ALA A 502 33.70 -28.75 -13.68
C ALA A 502 34.48 -29.94 -14.27
N THR A 503 34.43 -30.13 -15.59
CA THR A 503 35.20 -31.17 -16.30
C THR A 503 36.69 -30.81 -16.38
N TYR A 504 37.04 -29.53 -16.50
CA TYR A 504 38.42 -29.04 -16.47
C TYR A 504 39.02 -29.09 -15.06
N GLY A 505 38.22 -28.76 -14.04
CA GLY A 505 38.55 -28.91 -12.62
C GLY A 505 38.72 -30.36 -12.17
N GLN A 506 37.91 -31.30 -12.69
CA GLN A 506 38.12 -32.73 -12.45
C GLN A 506 39.36 -33.29 -13.16
N ARG A 507 39.71 -32.81 -14.36
CA ARG A 507 40.96 -33.22 -15.04
C ARG A 507 42.23 -32.68 -14.39
N THR A 508 42.17 -31.50 -13.77
CA THR A 508 43.29 -30.93 -13.00
C THR A 508 43.40 -31.54 -11.60
N ALA A 509 42.30 -31.95 -10.97
CA ALA A 509 42.31 -32.65 -9.69
C ALA A 509 42.72 -34.15 -9.77
N LEU A 510 42.59 -34.77 -10.94
CA LEU A 510 43.05 -36.16 -11.20
C LEU A 510 44.45 -36.23 -11.85
N GLY A 511 45.13 -35.08 -12.00
CA GLY A 511 46.42 -34.93 -12.68
C GLY A 511 47.53 -34.31 -11.83
N VAL A 512 47.43 -34.37 -10.49
CA VAL A 512 48.52 -34.02 -9.55
C VAL A 512 48.78 -35.18 -8.61
#